data_AF-A0A916R8H9-F1
#
_entry.id   AF-A0A916R8H9-F1
#
_cell.length_a   1.000
_cell.length_b   1.000
_cell.length_c   1.000
_cell.angle_alpha   90.00
_cell.angle_beta   90.00
_cell.angle_gamma   90.00
#
_symmetry.space_group_name_H-M   'P 1'
#
loop_
_entity.id
_entity.type
_entity.pdbx_description
1 polymer ?
#
loop_
_entity_poly.entity_id
_entity_poly.type
_entity_poly.pdbx_seq_one_letter_code
_entity_poly.pdbx_strand_id
1 'polypeptide(L)'
;MNLIIKDKDIDLLKNIQPEVVANYLEKRGWQQLREIENEAIIWSNKLSNLTLVLPLNREVVDFPITINLLVENLAKFEDKTELEIMQNLITNLPNMEIQGLVVRMRSPEGDKLSGEVDLMGVVMNRLERIKLRLFDQDYVTAIRAYQERFPVLCRGDLVNENNGFVLKNVCSFSVDE
;
A
#
# COMPACT_ATOMS: atom_id res chain seq x y z
N MET A 1 22.46 -5.04 -3.03
CA MET A 1 22.05 -3.92 -2.15
C MET A 1 21.09 -4.52 -1.14
N ASN A 2 21.60 -4.83 0.06
CA ASN A 2 20.81 -5.47 1.11
C ASN A 2 19.83 -4.43 1.64
N LEU A 3 18.53 -4.66 1.43
CA LEU A 3 17.48 -3.96 2.17
C LEU A 3 17.63 -4.40 3.62
N ILE A 4 18.25 -3.55 4.44
CA ILE A 4 18.16 -3.66 5.89
C ILE A 4 16.71 -3.32 6.22
N ILE A 5 15.91 -4.37 6.40
CA ILE A 5 14.55 -4.33 6.93
C ILE A 5 14.63 -3.58 8.25
N LYS A 6 14.21 -2.31 8.27
CA LYS A 6 14.05 -1.56 9.53
C LYS A 6 12.72 -1.99 10.13
N ASP A 7 12.62 -2.05 11.45
CA ASP A 7 11.42 -2.49 12.20
C ASP A 7 10.09 -1.88 11.72
N LYS A 8 10.12 -0.71 11.07
CA LYS A 8 8.95 -0.09 10.40
C LYS A 8 8.32 -0.95 9.29
N ASP A 9 9.08 -1.79 8.59
CA ASP A 9 8.58 -2.56 7.45
C ASP A 9 7.78 -3.80 7.88
N ILE A 10 8.14 -4.41 9.01
CA ILE A 10 7.37 -5.52 9.61
C ILE A 10 5.98 -5.05 10.06
N ASP A 11 5.86 -3.82 10.55
CA ASP A 11 4.57 -3.23 10.92
C ASP A 11 3.65 -3.03 9.71
N LEU A 12 4.20 -2.82 8.50
CA LEU A 12 3.40 -2.73 7.27
C LEU A 12 2.72 -4.07 6.95
N LEU A 13 3.39 -5.20 7.26
CA LEU A 13 2.86 -6.54 7.00
C LEU A 13 1.59 -6.83 7.81
N LYS A 14 1.41 -6.20 8.97
CA LYS A 14 0.17 -6.31 9.77
C LYS A 14 -1.07 -5.81 9.01
N ASN A 15 -0.87 -4.94 8.01
CA ASN A 15 -1.95 -4.39 7.21
C ASN A 15 -2.32 -5.25 6.00
N ILE A 16 -1.57 -6.33 5.72
CA ILE A 16 -1.92 -7.27 4.66
C ILE A 16 -3.15 -8.09 5.09
N GLN A 17 -4.15 -8.12 4.23
CA GLN A 17 -5.38 -8.86 4.45
C GLN A 17 -5.23 -10.28 3.87
N PRO A 18 -5.50 -11.34 4.65
CA PRO A 18 -5.38 -12.71 4.16
C PRO A 18 -6.17 -12.99 2.89
N GLU A 19 -7.36 -12.40 2.74
CA GLU A 19 -8.17 -12.56 1.54
C GLU A 19 -7.49 -12.00 0.29
N VAL A 20 -6.69 -10.94 0.42
CA VAL A 20 -5.92 -10.37 -0.70
C VAL A 20 -4.82 -11.33 -1.11
N VAL A 21 -4.13 -11.94 -0.14
CA VAL A 21 -3.09 -12.95 -0.42
C VAL A 21 -3.70 -14.19 -1.06
N ALA A 22 -4.83 -14.70 -0.54
CA ALA A 22 -5.53 -15.84 -1.13
C ALA A 22 -5.90 -15.56 -2.60
N ASN A 23 -6.53 -14.42 -2.88
CA ASN A 23 -6.87 -14.00 -4.25
C ASN A 23 -5.64 -13.86 -5.15
N TYR A 24 -4.52 -13.36 -4.61
CA TYR A 24 -3.26 -13.25 -5.35
C TYR A 24 -2.73 -14.63 -5.73
N LEU A 25 -2.69 -15.56 -4.78
CA LEU A 25 -2.23 -16.94 -4.95
C LEU A 25 -3.09 -17.69 -5.98
N GLU A 26 -4.42 -17.63 -5.86
CA GLU A 26 -5.35 -18.27 -6.82
C GLU A 26 -5.14 -17.78 -8.26
N LYS A 27 -5.04 -16.46 -8.46
CA LYS A 27 -4.79 -15.86 -9.78
C LYS A 27 -3.44 -16.28 -10.38
N ARG A 28 -2.50 -16.73 -9.55
CA ARG A 28 -1.17 -17.23 -9.94
C ARG A 28 -1.12 -18.76 -10.03
N GLY A 29 -2.27 -19.43 -9.94
CA GLY A 29 -2.37 -20.88 -10.12
C GLY A 29 -1.93 -21.70 -8.91
N TRP A 30 -1.77 -21.07 -7.74
CA TRP A 30 -1.63 -21.81 -6.49
C TRP A 30 -2.94 -22.50 -6.14
N GLN A 31 -2.82 -23.63 -5.44
CA GLN A 31 -3.95 -24.45 -5.04
C GLN A 31 -3.95 -24.59 -3.51
N GLN A 32 -5.11 -24.36 -2.91
CA GLN A 32 -5.34 -24.65 -1.49
C GLN A 32 -5.23 -26.15 -1.27
N LEU A 33 -4.23 -26.56 -0.47
CA LEU A 33 -3.98 -27.96 -0.12
C LEU A 33 -4.79 -28.37 1.10
N ARG A 34 -4.79 -27.53 2.13
CA ARG A 34 -5.57 -27.73 3.36
C ARG A 34 -5.81 -26.40 4.07
N GLU A 35 -6.84 -26.38 4.90
CA GLU A 35 -7.14 -25.28 5.81
C GLU A 35 -7.08 -25.79 7.24
N ILE A 36 -6.51 -24.97 8.10
CA ILE A 36 -6.51 -25.13 9.56
C ILE A 36 -7.49 -24.07 10.05
N GLU A 37 -8.63 -24.53 10.55
CA GLU A 37 -9.79 -23.70 10.86
C GLU A 37 -9.41 -22.43 11.62
N ASN A 38 -9.75 -21.27 11.05
CA ASN A 38 -9.47 -19.93 11.59
C ASN A 38 -7.99 -19.59 11.88
N GLU A 39 -7.05 -20.47 11.57
CA GLU A 39 -5.63 -20.27 11.86
C GLU A 39 -4.83 -19.98 10.60
N ALA A 40 -4.92 -20.85 9.60
CA ALA A 40 -4.10 -20.74 8.39
C ALA A 40 -4.62 -21.56 7.21
N ILE A 41 -4.26 -21.14 6.00
CA ILE A 41 -4.44 -21.92 4.78
C ILE A 41 -3.06 -22.33 4.25
N ILE A 42 -2.92 -23.60 3.89
CA ILE A 42 -1.71 -24.14 3.27
C ILE A 42 -1.92 -24.18 1.77
N TRP A 43 -1.03 -23.50 1.05
CA TRP A 43 -1.06 -23.39 -0.40
C TRP A 43 0.08 -24.18 -1.01
N SER A 44 -0.17 -24.80 -2.15
CA SER A 44 0.82 -25.52 -2.94
C SER A 44 0.80 -25.04 -4.38
N ASN A 45 1.95 -25.11 -5.04
CA ASN A 45 2.05 -24.91 -6.46
C ASN A 45 2.44 -26.24 -7.12
N LYS A 46 1.93 -26.56 -8.31
CA LYS A 46 2.33 -27.81 -9.00
C LYS A 46 3.66 -27.69 -9.74
N LEU A 47 4.05 -26.47 -10.10
CA LEU A 47 5.29 -26.19 -10.84
C LEU A 47 6.52 -26.19 -9.92
N SER A 48 6.30 -26.03 -8.61
CA SER A 48 7.35 -26.12 -7.59
C SER A 48 6.85 -26.93 -6.41
N ASN A 49 7.69 -27.77 -5.79
CA ASN A 49 7.36 -28.44 -4.53
C ASN A 49 7.33 -27.48 -3.31
N LEU A 50 7.09 -26.19 -3.54
CA LEU A 50 6.99 -25.14 -2.52
C LEU A 50 5.59 -25.13 -1.93
N THR A 51 5.54 -25.02 -0.61
CA THR A 51 4.33 -24.86 0.18
C THR A 51 4.38 -23.53 0.89
N LEU A 52 3.29 -22.77 0.86
CA LEU A 52 3.15 -21.50 1.58
C LEU A 52 2.12 -21.65 2.69
N VAL A 53 2.36 -20.94 3.79
CA VAL A 53 1.43 -20.83 4.92
C VAL A 53 0.86 -19.42 4.91
N LEU A 54 -0.44 -19.30 4.67
CA LEU A 54 -1.17 -18.06 4.78
C LEU A 54 -1.87 -18.01 6.14
N PRO A 55 -1.39 -17.22 7.12
CA PRO A 55 -2.09 -17.06 8.38
C PRO A 55 -3.39 -16.28 8.19
N LEU A 56 -4.46 -16.70 8.85
CA LEU A 56 -5.79 -16.07 8.79
C LEU A 56 -6.04 -15.14 9.99
N ASN A 57 -5.52 -15.49 11.16
CA ASN A 57 -5.68 -14.68 12.37
C ASN A 57 -4.60 -13.58 12.43
N ARG A 58 -5.02 -12.31 12.26
CA ARG A 58 -4.13 -11.14 12.26
C ARG A 58 -3.71 -10.66 13.65
N GLU A 59 -4.38 -11.16 14.70
CA GLU A 59 -4.14 -10.75 16.09
C GLU A 59 -3.03 -11.55 16.77
N VAL A 60 -2.53 -12.63 16.14
CA VAL A 60 -1.42 -13.41 16.69
C VAL A 60 -0.09 -12.69 16.47
N VAL A 61 0.79 -12.78 17.46
CA VAL A 61 2.11 -12.10 17.46
C VAL A 61 2.95 -12.48 16.23
N ASP A 62 2.86 -13.74 15.79
CA ASP A 62 3.66 -14.27 14.68
C ASP A 62 3.06 -13.99 13.29
N PHE A 63 1.92 -13.31 13.20
CA PHE A 63 1.27 -12.98 11.93
C PHE A 63 2.23 -12.26 10.95
N PRO A 64 2.83 -11.11 11.29
CA PRO A 64 3.71 -10.40 10.36
C PRO A 64 4.96 -11.20 10.01
N ILE A 65 5.47 -12.05 10.92
CA ILE A 65 6.63 -12.92 10.67
C ILE A 65 6.28 -13.97 9.62
N THR A 66 5.10 -14.60 9.76
CA THR A 66 4.62 -15.62 8.82
C THR A 66 4.33 -15.02 7.45
N ILE A 67 3.73 -13.82 7.42
CA ILE A 67 3.53 -13.07 6.16
C ILE A 67 4.86 -12.70 5.52
N ASN A 68 5.87 -12.29 6.29
CA ASN A 68 7.20 -12.00 5.76
C ASN A 68 7.82 -13.22 5.05
N LEU A 69 7.75 -14.39 5.70
CA LEU A 69 8.24 -15.64 5.11
C LEU A 69 7.47 -16.02 3.84
N LEU A 70 6.16 -15.81 3.82
CA LEU A 70 5.34 -16.01 2.62
C LEU A 70 5.79 -15.09 1.48
N VAL A 71 6.02 -13.80 1.77
CA VAL A 71 6.47 -12.79 0.81
C VAL A 71 7.86 -13.14 0.26
N GLU A 72 8.81 -13.50 1.12
CA GLU A 72 10.16 -13.91 0.73
C GLU A 72 10.13 -15.11 -0.23
N ASN A 73 9.32 -16.12 0.10
CA ASN A 73 9.19 -17.31 -0.75
C ASN A 73 8.49 -17.01 -2.09
N LEU A 74 7.47 -16.15 -2.09
CA LEU A 74 6.84 -15.68 -3.33
C LEU A 74 7.79 -14.88 -4.19
N ALA A 75 8.58 -13.98 -3.61
CA ALA A 75 9.56 -13.16 -4.32
C ALA A 75 10.58 -14.04 -5.05
N LYS A 76 11.12 -15.05 -4.35
CA LYS A 76 12.03 -16.05 -4.95
C LYS A 76 11.36 -16.88 -6.03
N PHE A 77 10.12 -17.33 -5.81
CA PHE A 77 9.38 -18.15 -6.77
C PHE A 77 9.02 -17.38 -8.05
N GLU A 78 8.68 -16.10 -7.93
CA GLU A 78 8.28 -15.23 -9.05
C GLU A 78 9.43 -14.45 -9.70
N ASP A 79 10.67 -14.63 -9.24
CA ASP A 79 11.85 -13.85 -9.66
C ASP A 79 11.61 -12.33 -9.54
N LYS A 80 11.11 -11.91 -8.38
CA LYS A 80 10.77 -10.53 -8.03
C LYS A 80 11.41 -10.11 -6.72
N THR A 81 11.41 -8.81 -6.46
CA THR A 81 11.75 -8.29 -5.14
C THR A 81 10.58 -8.49 -4.15
N GLU A 82 10.89 -8.61 -2.87
CA GLU A 82 9.87 -8.65 -1.80
C GLU A 82 8.96 -7.42 -1.84
N LEU A 83 9.53 -6.25 -2.15
CA LEU A 83 8.80 -4.99 -2.26
C LEU A 83 7.75 -5.02 -3.39
N GLU A 84 8.07 -5.61 -4.53
CA GLU A 84 7.12 -5.80 -5.63
C GLU A 84 5.98 -6.76 -5.24
N ILE A 85 6.28 -7.82 -4.47
CA ILE A 85 5.24 -8.69 -3.93
C ILE A 85 4.37 -7.90 -2.95
N MET A 86 4.96 -7.18 -1.99
CA MET A 86 4.22 -6.38 -1.00
C MET A 86 3.30 -5.35 -1.65
N GLN A 87 3.73 -4.68 -2.73
CA GLN A 87 2.89 -3.74 -3.48
C GLN A 87 1.59 -4.35 -4.03
N ASN A 88 1.61 -5.65 -4.35
CA ASN A 88 0.42 -6.36 -4.82
C ASN A 88 -0.48 -6.83 -3.68
N LEU A 89 0.04 -6.95 -2.46
CA LEU A 89 -0.66 -7.48 -1.30
C LEU A 89 -1.18 -6.40 -0.34
N ILE A 90 -0.57 -5.23 -0.35
CA ILE A 90 -0.97 -4.10 0.49
C ILE A 90 -2.16 -3.37 -0.12
N THR A 91 -3.24 -3.30 0.65
CA THR A 91 -4.47 -2.58 0.28
C THR A 91 -4.72 -1.34 1.12
N ASN A 92 -4.15 -1.26 2.33
CA ASN A 92 -4.30 -0.12 3.22
C ASN A 92 -3.03 0.07 4.03
N LEU A 93 -2.53 1.30 4.11
CA LEU A 93 -1.44 1.72 4.98
C LEU A 93 -1.92 2.93 5.78
N PRO A 94 -2.24 2.76 7.07
CA PRO A 94 -2.73 3.86 7.88
C PRO A 94 -1.62 4.86 8.18
N ASN A 95 -1.99 6.13 8.31
CA ASN A 95 -1.11 7.17 8.84
C ASN A 95 0.24 7.32 8.09
N MET A 96 0.21 7.12 6.77
CA MET A 96 1.36 7.29 5.89
C MET A 96 1.66 8.76 5.67
N GLU A 97 2.94 9.12 5.77
CA GLU A 97 3.47 10.40 5.30
C GLU A 97 4.03 10.22 3.89
N ILE A 98 3.66 11.12 2.99
CA ILE A 98 4.02 11.07 1.58
C ILE A 98 4.52 12.45 1.18
N GLN A 99 5.72 12.48 0.62
CA GLN A 99 6.26 13.63 -0.07
C GLN A 99 5.97 13.49 -1.58
N GLY A 100 5.52 14.57 -2.22
CA GLY A 100 5.24 14.52 -3.65
C GLY A 100 4.95 15.89 -4.27
N LEU A 101 4.69 15.88 -5.57
CA LEU A 101 4.29 17.05 -6.33
C LEU A 101 2.82 16.97 -6.70
N VAL A 102 2.10 18.07 -6.51
CA VAL A 102 0.76 18.20 -7.06
C VAL A 102 0.89 18.29 -8.59
N VAL A 103 0.26 17.36 -9.30
CA VAL A 103 0.34 17.27 -10.77
C VAL A 103 -0.99 17.56 -11.46
N ARG A 104 -2.10 17.52 -10.73
CA ARG A 104 -3.41 17.92 -11.24
C ARG A 104 -4.29 18.44 -10.11
N MET A 105 -5.01 19.51 -10.41
CA MET A 105 -6.06 20.08 -9.57
C MET A 105 -7.37 20.02 -10.35
N ARG A 106 -8.45 19.51 -9.73
CA ARG A 106 -9.80 19.71 -10.27
C ARG A 106 -10.38 21.02 -9.76
N SER A 107 -11.24 21.64 -10.58
CA SER A 107 -11.97 22.85 -10.18
C SER A 107 -12.77 22.61 -8.90
N PRO A 108 -12.96 23.66 -8.07
CA PRO A 108 -13.72 23.53 -6.83
C PRO A 108 -15.15 23.04 -7.08
N GLU A 109 -15.68 22.25 -6.15
CA GLU A 109 -17.07 21.80 -6.21
C GLU A 109 -18.02 22.81 -5.54
N GLY A 110 -18.78 23.54 -6.36
CA GLY A 110 -19.70 24.57 -5.89
C GLY A 110 -18.99 25.77 -5.27
N ASP A 111 -19.57 26.33 -4.22
CA ASP A 111 -19.04 27.54 -3.56
C ASP A 111 -17.96 27.25 -2.50
N LYS A 112 -17.57 25.99 -2.31
CA LYS A 112 -16.55 25.59 -1.33
C LYS A 112 -15.19 25.43 -1.99
N LEU A 113 -14.13 25.82 -1.28
CA LEU A 113 -12.74 25.58 -1.68
C LEU A 113 -12.37 24.11 -1.42
N SER A 114 -12.91 23.20 -2.21
CA SER A 114 -12.63 21.77 -2.09
C SER A 114 -12.62 21.09 -3.44
N GLY A 115 -11.83 20.02 -3.56
CA GLY A 115 -11.74 19.29 -4.82
C GLY A 115 -10.79 18.11 -4.77
N GLU A 116 -10.87 17.29 -5.81
CA GLU A 116 -9.90 16.21 -6.04
C GLU A 116 -8.58 16.75 -6.57
N VAL A 117 -7.50 16.19 -6.03
CA VAL A 117 -6.12 16.49 -6.36
C VAL A 117 -5.43 15.19 -6.75
N ASP A 118 -4.55 15.25 -7.76
CA ASP A 118 -3.60 14.17 -8.03
C ASP A 118 -2.20 14.61 -7.60
N LEU A 119 -1.58 13.78 -6.78
CA LEU A 119 -0.19 13.87 -6.35
C LEU A 119 0.65 12.84 -7.11
N MET A 120 1.86 13.19 -7.51
CA MET A 120 2.91 12.24 -7.85
C MET A 120 3.87 12.16 -6.67
N GLY A 121 3.91 11.02 -5.99
CA GLY A 121 4.73 10.80 -4.79
C GLY A 121 5.36 9.42 -4.78
N VAL A 122 6.33 9.20 -3.90
CA VAL A 122 6.99 7.89 -3.77
C VAL A 122 6.26 7.04 -2.73
N VAL A 123 5.73 5.89 -3.15
CA VAL A 123 5.12 4.88 -2.28
C VAL A 123 5.89 3.58 -2.46
N MET A 124 6.43 3.02 -1.38
CA MET A 124 7.19 1.75 -1.42
C MET A 124 8.23 1.74 -2.55
N ASN A 125 9.06 2.79 -2.62
CA ASN A 125 10.12 3.00 -3.62
C ASN A 125 9.67 3.05 -5.10
N ARG A 126 8.38 3.29 -5.37
CA ARG A 126 7.86 3.54 -6.72
C ARG A 126 7.18 4.90 -6.78
N LEU A 127 7.40 5.58 -7.90
CA LEU A 127 6.68 6.81 -8.21
C LEU A 127 5.25 6.44 -8.58
N GLU A 128 4.31 6.85 -7.74
CA GLU A 128 2.90 6.49 -7.87
C GLU A 128 2.04 7.74 -7.97
N ARG A 129 0.96 7.63 -8.73
CA ARG A 129 -0.09 8.64 -8.74
C ARG A 129 -1.05 8.36 -7.60
N ILE A 130 -1.20 9.34 -6.72
CA ILE A 130 -2.05 9.26 -5.53
C ILE A 130 -3.17 10.28 -5.66
N LYS A 131 -4.41 9.81 -5.54
CA LYS A 131 -5.59 10.67 -5.53
C LYS A 131 -5.92 11.06 -4.10
N LEU A 132 -6.30 12.31 -3.87
CA LEU A 132 -6.79 12.75 -2.57
C LEU A 132 -7.83 13.85 -2.75
N ARG A 133 -8.60 14.09 -1.69
CA ARG A 133 -9.57 15.18 -1.64
C ARG A 133 -9.18 16.13 -0.53
N LEU A 134 -9.05 17.40 -0.87
CA LEU A 134 -8.67 18.46 0.07
C LEU A 134 -9.81 19.46 0.23
N PHE A 135 -9.81 20.13 1.36
CA PHE A 135 -10.83 21.08 1.76
C PHE A 135 -10.18 22.34 2.33
N ASP A 136 -10.85 23.47 2.16
CA ASP A 136 -10.55 24.76 2.75
C ASP A 136 -9.05 25.13 2.59
N GLN A 137 -8.34 25.26 3.70
CA GLN A 137 -6.94 25.71 3.72
C GLN A 137 -6.01 24.76 2.96
N ASP A 138 -6.22 23.45 3.07
CA ASP A 138 -5.35 22.46 2.41
C ASP A 138 -5.50 22.54 0.89
N TYR A 139 -6.72 22.81 0.40
CA TYR A 139 -6.97 22.99 -1.02
C TYR A 139 -6.29 24.26 -1.54
N VAL A 140 -6.33 25.37 -0.79
CA VAL A 140 -5.60 26.60 -1.13
C VAL A 140 -4.08 26.35 -1.16
N THR A 141 -3.55 25.64 -0.17
CA THR A 141 -2.13 25.24 -0.13
C THR A 141 -1.76 24.40 -1.35
N ALA A 142 -2.62 23.47 -1.77
CA ALA A 142 -2.40 22.65 -2.97
C ALA A 142 -2.42 23.47 -4.27
N ILE A 143 -3.27 24.50 -4.38
CA ILE A 143 -3.24 25.43 -5.52
C ILE A 143 -1.88 26.12 -5.60
N ARG A 144 -1.41 26.66 -4.47
CA ARG A 144 -0.11 27.35 -4.40
C ARG A 144 1.03 26.40 -4.79
N ALA A 145 1.08 25.23 -4.16
CA ALA A 145 2.09 24.21 -4.46
C ALA A 145 2.06 23.77 -5.93
N TYR A 146 0.87 23.61 -6.51
CA TYR A 146 0.72 23.29 -7.93
C TYR A 146 1.27 24.38 -8.84
N GLN A 147 0.92 25.66 -8.59
CA GLN A 147 1.35 26.79 -9.41
C GLN A 147 2.85 27.04 -9.31
N GLU A 148 3.40 26.98 -8.09
CA GLU A 148 4.79 27.27 -7.78
C GLU A 148 5.71 26.04 -7.95
N ARG A 149 5.13 24.86 -8.23
CA ARG A 149 5.82 23.56 -8.35
C ARG A 149 6.59 23.16 -7.08
N PHE A 150 6.09 23.57 -5.92
CA PHE A 150 6.69 23.15 -4.66
C PHE A 150 6.28 21.73 -4.28
N PRO A 151 7.20 20.93 -3.70
CA PRO A 151 6.85 19.67 -3.08
C PRO A 151 5.91 19.92 -1.91
N VAL A 152 5.06 18.93 -1.65
CA VAL A 152 4.16 18.90 -0.50
C VAL A 152 4.44 17.66 0.34
N LEU A 153 4.27 17.81 1.64
CA LEU A 153 4.16 16.71 2.59
C LEU A 153 2.68 16.55 2.94
N CYS A 154 2.16 15.35 2.75
CA CYS A 154 0.80 15.01 3.15
C CYS A 154 0.79 13.74 4.00
N ARG A 155 -0.15 13.69 4.95
CA ARG A 155 -0.29 12.56 5.87
C ARG A 155 -1.74 12.09 5.92
N GLY A 156 -1.95 10.78 5.85
CA GLY A 156 -3.28 10.17 5.88
C GLY A 156 -3.23 8.65 5.69
N ASP A 157 -4.39 8.03 5.45
CA ASP A 157 -4.50 6.60 5.22
C ASP A 157 -4.41 6.29 3.73
N LEU A 158 -3.35 5.61 3.31
CA LEU A 158 -3.10 5.29 1.92
C LEU A 158 -3.75 3.96 1.55
N VAL A 159 -4.77 4.00 0.70
CA VAL A 159 -5.53 2.83 0.26
C VAL A 159 -5.20 2.52 -1.20
N ASN A 160 -4.89 1.27 -1.51
CA ASN A 160 -4.78 0.80 -2.89
C ASN A 160 -6.16 0.35 -3.37
N GLU A 161 -6.79 1.15 -4.24
CA GLU A 161 -8.04 0.79 -4.90
C GLU A 161 -7.74 0.30 -6.32
N ASN A 162 -8.69 -0.41 -6.97
CA ASN A 162 -8.55 -1.11 -8.26
C ASN A 162 -8.01 -0.27 -9.45
N ASN A 163 -7.65 1.00 -9.26
CA ASN A 163 -7.04 1.86 -10.26
C ASN A 163 -6.07 2.92 -9.67
N GLY A 164 -5.32 2.55 -8.63
CA GLY A 164 -4.24 3.35 -8.03
C GLY A 164 -4.46 3.71 -6.57
N PHE A 165 -3.49 4.43 -6.01
CA PHE A 165 -3.52 4.82 -4.61
C PHE A 165 -4.46 6.01 -4.35
N VAL A 166 -5.18 5.95 -3.24
CA VAL A 166 -6.04 7.02 -2.72
C VAL A 166 -5.62 7.33 -1.29
N LEU A 167 -5.24 8.57 -1.01
CA LEU A 167 -4.98 9.04 0.34
C LEU A 167 -6.29 9.54 0.95
N LYS A 168 -6.79 8.82 1.95
CA LYS A 168 -8.01 9.12 2.71
C LYS A 168 -7.65 9.71 4.07
N ASN A 169 -8.64 10.28 4.75
CA ASN A 169 -8.48 10.83 6.11
C ASN A 169 -7.23 11.72 6.24
N VAL A 170 -7.04 12.62 5.28
CA VAL A 170 -5.88 13.53 5.26
C VAL A 170 -5.89 14.35 6.54
N CYS A 171 -4.82 14.25 7.33
CA CYS A 171 -4.69 14.89 8.64
C CYS A 171 -3.61 15.98 8.67
N SER A 172 -2.75 16.02 7.65
CA SER A 172 -1.78 17.09 7.44
C SER A 172 -1.53 17.27 5.94
N PHE A 173 -1.44 18.52 5.49
CA PHE A 173 -1.04 18.89 4.13
C PHE A 173 -0.29 20.22 4.16
N SER A 174 0.99 20.22 3.80
CA SER A 174 1.82 21.41 3.82
C SER A 174 2.79 21.44 2.64
N VAL A 175 3.26 22.63 2.28
CA VAL A 175 4.43 22.77 1.42
C VAL A 175 5.66 22.28 2.19
N ASP A 176 6.55 21.59 1.49
CA ASP A 176 7.84 21.15 1.98
C ASP A 176 8.90 22.18 1.57
N GLU A 177 9.31 23.02 2.52
CA GLU A 177 10.27 24.12 2.32
C GLU A 177 11.74 23.69 2.48
#